data_AF-A0A820HXD7-F1
#
_entry.id   AF-A0A820HXD7-F1
#
_cell.length_a   1.000
_cell.length_b   1.000
_cell.length_c   1.000
_cell.angle_alpha   90.00
_cell.angle_beta   90.00
_cell.angle_gamma   90.00
#
_symmetry.space_group_name_H-M   'P 1'
#
loop_
_entity.id
_entity.type
_entity.pdbx_description
1 polymer ?
#
loop_
_entity_poly.entity_id
_entity_poly.type
_entity_poly.pdbx_seq_one_letter_code
_entity_poly.pdbx_strand_id
1 'polypeptide(L)'
;HIKGLVINFIHYKWPNLLKHDYIEVFITPILKVTKGSDVIPFYSMPEFEQWQASTPNWQKWKCKYYKGLGTSTAKEAKEYFSNMDRHRILFK
;
A
#
# COMPACT_ATOMS: atom_id res chain seq x y z
N HIS A 1 -9.10 9.85 -0.15
CA HIS A 1 -10.37 10.41 0.33
C HIS A 1 -10.80 9.87 1.70
N ILE A 2 -11.13 8.58 1.86
CA ILE A 2 -11.61 8.00 3.14
C ILE A 2 -10.66 8.28 4.32
N LYS A 3 -9.36 8.01 4.16
CA LYS A 3 -8.32 8.29 5.17
C LYS A 3 -8.39 9.73 5.70
N GLY A 4 -8.51 10.71 4.80
CA GLY A 4 -8.56 12.13 5.16
C GLY A 4 -9.81 12.49 5.97
N LEU A 5 -10.96 11.90 5.67
CA LEU A 5 -12.19 12.13 6.42
C LEU A 5 -12.11 11.55 7.83
N VAL A 6 -11.56 10.34 7.99
CA VAL A 6 -11.38 9.71 9.31
C VAL A 6 -10.40 10.52 10.16
N ILE A 7 -9.28 10.95 9.58
CA ILE A 7 -8.31 11.82 10.26
C ILE A 7 -8.96 13.14 10.65
N ASN A 8 -9.71 13.77 9.75
CA ASN A 8 -10.42 15.02 10.03
C ASN A 8 -11.45 14.86 11.16
N PHE A 9 -12.18 13.74 11.18
CA PHE A 9 -13.11 13.41 12.26
C PHE A 9 -12.41 13.29 13.61
N ILE A 10 -11.29 12.57 13.66
CA ILE A 10 -10.49 12.44 14.90
C ILE A 10 -9.89 13.78 15.30
N HIS A 11 -9.40 14.57 14.35
CA HIS A 11 -8.87 15.91 14.60
C HIS A 11 -9.90 16.84 15.24
N TYR A 12 -11.13 16.82 14.72
CA TYR A 12 -12.20 17.66 15.23
C TYR A 12 -12.68 17.25 16.63
N LYS A 13 -12.76 15.94 16.90
CA LYS A 13 -13.30 15.43 18.17
C LYS A 13 -12.26 15.25 19.27
N TRP A 14 -11.05 14.82 18.92
CA TRP A 14 -9.97 14.47 19.84
C TRP A 14 -8.59 14.87 19.28
N PRO A 15 -8.29 16.17 19.17
CA PRO A 15 -7.05 16.66 18.56
C PRO A 15 -5.78 16.14 19.27
N ASN A 16 -5.85 15.80 20.56
CA ASN A 16 -4.71 15.26 21.29
C ASN A 16 -4.32 13.85 20.85
N LEU A 17 -5.23 13.05 20.27
CA LEU A 17 -4.88 11.71 19.78
C LEU A 17 -3.94 11.76 18.58
N LEU A 18 -3.99 12.83 17.78
CA LEU A 18 -3.06 13.04 16.67
C LEU A 18 -1.63 13.36 17.14
N LYS A 19 -1.48 13.86 18.37
CA LYS A 19 -0.18 14.25 18.94
C LYS A 19 0.58 13.09 19.58
N HIS A 20 -0.06 11.93 19.76
CA HIS A 20 0.45 10.83 20.58
C HIS A 20 0.59 9.51 19.82
N ASP A 21 0.98 9.53 18.55
CA ASP A 21 1.27 8.32 17.74
C ASP A 21 0.15 7.25 17.76
N TYR A 22 -1.11 7.65 18.01
CA TYR A 22 -2.26 6.74 18.15
C TYR A 22 -2.87 6.29 16.82
N ILE A 23 -2.61 7.03 15.74
CA ILE A 23 -3.26 6.79 14.46
C ILE A 23 -2.25 6.14 13.52
N GLU A 24 -2.55 4.92 13.11
CA GLU A 24 -1.77 4.18 12.12
C GLU A 24 -2.62 3.89 10.89
N VAL A 25 -1.95 3.73 9.76
CA VAL A 25 -2.57 3.35 8.50
C VAL A 25 -1.90 2.10 7.96
N PHE A 26 -2.72 1.09 7.70
CA PHE A 26 -2.27 -0.11 7.01
C PHE A 26 -2.33 0.13 5.50
N ILE A 27 -1.21 -0.01 4.80
CA ILE A 27 -1.11 0.15 3.35
C ILE A 27 -0.95 -1.20 2.67
N THR A 28 -1.59 -1.39 1.52
CA THR A 28 -1.40 -2.55 0.64
C THR A 28 -0.90 -2.11 -0.73
N PRO A 29 -0.15 -2.96 -1.46
CA PRO A 29 0.29 -2.62 -2.81
C PRO A 29 -0.90 -2.29 -3.72
N ILE A 30 -0.76 -1.25 -4.54
CA ILE A 30 -1.75 -0.92 -5.58
C ILE A 30 -1.51 -1.72 -6.86
N LEU A 31 -0.28 -2.17 -7.06
CA LEU A 31 0.14 -2.91 -8.24
C LEU A 31 1.22 -3.92 -7.84
N LYS A 32 1.19 -5.12 -8.42
CA LYS A 32 2.29 -6.08 -8.36
C LYS A 32 2.68 -6.49 -9.77
N VAL A 33 3.98 -6.52 -10.04
CA VAL A 33 4.52 -7.15 -11.25
C VAL A 33 5.16 -8.48 -10.89
N THR A 34 5.03 -9.46 -11.77
CA THR A 34 5.58 -10.80 -11.56
C THR A 34 6.29 -11.30 -12.81
N LYS A 35 7.49 -11.87 -12.64
CA LYS A 35 8.23 -12.54 -13.71
C LYS A 35 8.94 -13.76 -13.12
N GLY A 36 8.46 -14.96 -13.47
CA GLY A 36 8.93 -16.19 -12.84
C GLY A 36 8.65 -16.17 -11.34
N SER A 37 9.69 -16.30 -10.52
CA SER A 37 9.63 -16.21 -9.06
C SER A 37 9.67 -14.78 -8.52
N ASP A 38 10.07 -13.80 -9.34
CA ASP A 38 10.25 -12.44 -8.89
C ASP A 38 8.91 -11.71 -8.80
N VAL A 39 8.64 -11.13 -7.64
CA VAL A 39 7.43 -10.35 -7.37
C VAL A 39 7.84 -8.99 -6.81
N ILE A 40 7.45 -7.92 -7.51
CA ILE A 40 7.75 -6.55 -7.08
C ILE A 40 6.41 -5.84 -6.80
N PRO A 41 6.13 -5.48 -5.54
CA PRO A 41 4.97 -4.67 -5.18
C PRO A 41 5.27 -3.17 -5.28
N PHE A 42 4.29 -2.41 -5.78
CA PHE A 42 4.31 -0.95 -5.84
C PHE A 42 3.15 -0.37 -5.03
N TYR A 43 3.41 0.70 -4.28
CA TYR A 43 2.42 1.35 -3.41
C TYR A 43 1.92 2.68 -3.97
N SER A 44 2.56 3.18 -5.02
CA SER A 44 2.13 4.36 -5.77
C SER A 44 2.34 4.16 -7.28
N MET A 45 1.54 4.88 -8.09
CA MET A 45 1.71 4.86 -9.55
C MET A 45 3.05 5.46 -10.00
N PRO A 46 3.54 6.57 -9.40
CA PRO A 46 4.86 7.10 -9.73
C PRO A 46 6.02 6.12 -9.51
N GLU A 47 5.99 5.34 -8.42
CA GLU A 47 7.00 4.28 -8.19
C GLU A 47 7.00 3.25 -9.33
N PHE A 48 5.81 2.84 -9.77
CA PHE A 48 5.67 1.90 -10.86
C PHE A 48 6.13 2.49 -12.19
N GLU A 49 5.76 3.73 -12.51
CA GLU A 49 6.16 4.42 -13.74
C GLU A 49 7.69 4.61 -13.80
N GLN A 50 8.31 4.98 -12.68
CA GLN A 50 9.77 5.08 -12.58
C GLN A 50 10.44 3.72 -12.79
N TRP A 51 9.89 2.66 -12.21
CA TRP A 51 10.38 1.30 -12.44
C TRP A 51 10.22 0.87 -13.91
N GLN A 52 9.08 1.17 -14.55
CA GLN A 52 8.87 0.88 -15.96
C GLN A 52 9.87 1.62 -16.85
N ALA A 53 10.14 2.90 -16.57
CA ALA A 53 11.08 3.71 -17.33
C ALA A 53 12.53 3.22 -17.19
N SER A 54 12.90 2.67 -16.03
CA SER A 54 14.25 2.18 -15.74
C SER A 54 14.47 0.70 -16.06
N THR A 55 13.41 -0.07 -16.36
CA THR A 55 13.49 -1.51 -16.59
C THR A 55 13.29 -1.86 -18.06
N PRO A 56 14.36 -2.25 -18.79
CA PRO A 56 14.23 -2.78 -20.14
C PRO A 56 13.36 -4.04 -20.17
N ASN A 57 12.53 -4.20 -21.20
CA ASN A 57 11.63 -5.34 -21.37
C ASN A 57 10.61 -5.52 -20.21
N TRP A 58 10.19 -4.44 -19.56
CA TRP A 58 9.15 -4.49 -18.52
C TRP A 58 7.85 -5.13 -19.02
N GLN A 59 7.57 -5.09 -20.33
CA GLN A 59 6.38 -5.70 -20.95
C GLN A 59 6.33 -7.23 -20.80
N LYS A 60 7.47 -7.88 -20.52
CA LYS A 60 7.53 -9.33 -20.24
C LYS A 60 7.05 -9.68 -18.84
N TRP A 61 6.84 -8.69 -17.97
CA TRP A 61 6.33 -8.89 -16.63
C TRP A 61 4.80 -8.92 -16.65
N LYS A 62 4.22 -9.83 -15.86
CA LYS A 62 2.78 -9.86 -15.64
C LYS A 62 2.40 -8.78 -14.63
N CYS A 63 1.62 -7.80 -15.05
CA CYS A 63 1.12 -6.74 -14.17
C CYS A 63 -0.26 -7.11 -13.61
N LYS A 64 -0.43 -7.04 -12.29
CA LYS A 64 -1.71 -7.18 -11.59
C LYS A 64 -2.00 -5.90 -10.80
N TYR A 65 -3.09 -5.22 -11.17
CA TYR A 65 -3.56 -4.01 -10.51
C TYR A 65 -4.62 -4.33 -9.46
N TYR A 66 -4.49 -3.76 -8.27
CA TYR A 66 -5.37 -3.97 -7.12
C TYR A 66 -6.27 -2.74 -6.96
N LYS A 67 -7.44 -2.76 -7.62
CA LYS A 67 -8.41 -1.66 -7.59
C LYS A 67 -9.00 -1.41 -6.20
N GLY A 68 -9.04 -2.44 -5.36
CA GLY A 68 -9.51 -2.37 -3.99
C GLY A 68 -9.07 -3.58 -3.19
N LEU A 69 -9.34 -3.56 -1.89
CA LEU A 69 -8.90 -4.61 -0.96
C LEU A 69 -9.45 -6.01 -1.35
N GLY A 70 -10.64 -6.07 -1.94
CA GLY A 70 -11.24 -7.32 -2.43
C GLY A 70 -10.50 -7.97 -3.60
N THR A 71 -9.52 -7.30 -4.23
CA THR A 71 -8.66 -7.91 -5.27
C THR A 71 -7.56 -8.79 -4.67
N SER A 72 -7.26 -8.64 -3.37
CA SER A 72 -6.26 -9.45 -2.67
C SER A 72 -6.83 -10.80 -2.26
N THR A 73 -6.05 -11.85 -2.41
CA THR A 73 -6.42 -13.19 -1.94
C THR A 73 -6.14 -13.34 -0.43
N ALA A 74 -6.78 -14.32 0.22
CA ALA A 74 -6.53 -14.62 1.64
C ALA A 74 -5.06 -14.97 1.93
N LYS A 75 -4.36 -15.57 0.96
CA LYS A 75 -2.92 -15.86 1.05
C LYS A 75 -2.10 -14.57 1.12
N GLU A 76 -2.40 -13.61 0.24
CA GLU A 76 -1.72 -12.32 0.20
C GLU A 76 -2.00 -11.50 1.46
N ALA A 77 -3.23 -11.54 1.97
CA ALA A 77 -3.56 -10.89 3.24
C ALA A 77 -2.67 -11.43 4.39
N LYS A 78 -2.55 -12.75 4.51
CA LYS A 78 -1.67 -13.39 5.51
C LYS A 78 -0.21 -12.94 5.36
N GLU A 79 0.28 -12.83 4.13
CA GLU A 79 1.63 -12.31 3.84
C GLU A 79 1.78 -10.87 4.34
N TYR A 80 0.83 -9.98 4.04
CA TYR A 80 0.89 -8.59 4.49
C TYR A 80 0.89 -8.48 6.02
N PHE A 81 0.03 -9.24 6.71
CA PHE A 81 -0.01 -9.24 8.16
C PHE A 81 1.23 -9.88 8.81
N SER A 82 1.88 -10.83 8.14
CA SER A 82 3.16 -11.38 8.60
C SER A 82 4.32 -10.36 8.53
N ASN A 83 4.18 -9.31 7.71
CA ASN A 83 5.16 -8.23 7.60
C ASN A 83 4.55 -6.89 8.04
N MET A 84 4.03 -6.87 9.26
CA MET A 84 3.27 -5.73 9.80
C MET A 84 4.04 -4.41 9.73
N ASP A 85 5.35 -4.42 10.03
CA ASP A 85 6.16 -3.20 10.07
C ASP A 85 6.30 -2.53 8.70
N ARG A 86 6.29 -3.29 7.61
CA ARG A 86 6.28 -2.73 6.25
C ARG A 86 4.94 -2.10 5.90
N HIS A 87 3.86 -2.71 6.36
CA HIS A 87 2.50 -2.32 5.99
C HIS A 87 1.90 -1.26 6.91
N ARG A 88 2.50 -1.02 8.07
CA ARG A 88 2.03 -0.07 9.07
C ARG A 88 2.77 1.25 8.96
N ILE A 89 2.04 2.31 8.61
CA ILE A 89 2.55 3.67 8.58
C ILE A 89 1.92 4.45 9.72
N LEU A 90 2.75 4.94 10.63
CA LEU A 90 2.35 5.85 11.66
C LEU A 90 1.97 7.22 11.06
N PHE A 91 0.80 7.73 11.41
CA PHE A 91 0.37 9.05 11.00
C PHE A 91 1.00 10.10 11.93
N LYS A 92 1.82 10.98 11.35
CA LYS A 92 2.46 12.13 12.01
C LYS A 92 1.96 13.43 11.40
#